data_AF-A0A8J8AWI5-F1
#
_entry.id   AF-A0A8J8AWI5-F1
#
_cell.length_a   1.000
_cell.length_b   1.000
_cell.length_c   1.000
_cell.angle_alpha   90.00
_cell.angle_beta   90.00
_cell.angle_gamma   90.00
#
_symmetry.space_group_name_H-M   'P 1'
#
loop_
_entity.id
_entity.type
_entity.pdbx_description
1 polymer ?
#
loop_
_entity_poly.entity_id
_entity_poly.type
_entity_poly.pdbx_seq_one_letter_code
_entity_poly.pdbx_strand_id
1 'polypeptide(L)'
;MTDAADPTLPWHAPDDLIIALTDAEGRLSSLERKLAASVLADVGFATNASITEIAARAKVSPPTVTRFCRRLGCASFSDFKVRLAKSTFVGLRYFSPDSVTSTAVE
;
A
#
# COMPACT_ATOMS: atom_id res chain seq x y z
N MET A 1 17.03 -24.97 11.26
CA MET A 1 18.33 -24.86 11.96
C MET A 1 19.36 -24.87 10.86
N THR A 2 19.76 -23.76 10.26
CA THR A 2 19.83 -22.34 10.65
C THR A 2 19.77 -21.52 9.36
N ASP A 3 18.90 -20.52 9.28
CA ASP A 3 19.18 -19.38 8.40
C ASP A 3 18.99 -18.12 9.25
N ALA A 4 20.13 -17.58 9.66
CA ALA A 4 20.22 -16.41 10.51
C ALA A 4 19.84 -15.20 9.66
N ALA A 5 18.63 -14.70 9.83
CA ALA A 5 18.27 -13.36 9.41
C ALA A 5 19.23 -12.37 10.08
N ASP A 6 20.09 -11.75 9.27
CA ASP A 6 21.04 -10.71 9.64
C ASP A 6 20.31 -9.51 10.31
N PRO A 7 20.66 -9.12 11.54
CA PRO A 7 19.97 -8.05 12.26
C PRO A 7 20.40 -6.62 11.86
N THR A 8 21.24 -6.44 10.83
CA THR A 8 21.86 -5.12 10.52
C THR A 8 21.42 -4.46 9.22
N LEU A 9 20.55 -5.07 8.42
CA LEU A 9 20.00 -4.40 7.25
C LEU A 9 18.96 -3.34 7.68
N PRO A 10 19.14 -2.05 7.31
CA PRO A 10 18.07 -1.08 7.47
C PRO A 10 16.88 -1.62 6.69
N TRP A 11 15.70 -1.66 7.31
CA TRP A 11 14.49 -2.16 6.69
C TRP A 11 14.37 -1.55 5.29
N HIS A 12 14.62 -2.34 4.25
CA HIS A 12 14.12 -2.03 2.92
C HIS A 12 12.61 -2.08 3.09
N ALA A 13 12.02 -0.91 3.38
CA ALA A 13 10.58 -0.74 3.28
C ALA A 13 10.22 -1.34 1.92
N PRO A 14 9.27 -2.29 1.85
CA PRO A 14 8.97 -2.93 0.58
C PRO A 14 8.73 -1.79 -0.42
N ASP A 15 9.58 -1.71 -1.44
CA ASP A 15 9.48 -0.68 -2.48
C ASP A 15 8.08 -0.72 -3.10
N ASP A 16 7.43 -1.88 -3.00
CA ASP A 16 6.05 -2.10 -3.33
C ASP A 16 5.11 -2.09 -2.10
N LEU A 17 4.43 -0.96 -1.91
CA LEU A 17 3.40 -0.79 -0.90
C LEU A 17 2.21 -1.75 -1.13
N ILE A 18 1.93 -2.15 -2.37
CA ILE A 18 0.83 -3.08 -2.69
C ILE A 18 1.10 -4.46 -2.10
N ILE A 19 2.34 -4.98 -2.20
CA ILE A 19 2.72 -6.26 -1.61
C ILE A 19 2.49 -6.25 -0.10
N ALA A 20 2.86 -5.16 0.57
CA ALA A 20 2.64 -5.02 2.01
C ALA A 20 1.14 -5.00 2.38
N LEU A 21 0.29 -4.40 1.55
CA LEU A 21 -1.16 -4.40 1.74
C LEU A 21 -1.80 -5.76 1.49
N THR A 22 -1.24 -6.59 0.59
CA THR A 22 -1.75 -7.95 0.37
C THR A 22 -1.50 -8.91 1.53
N ASP A 23 -0.70 -8.50 2.52
CA ASP A 23 -0.35 -9.31 3.70
C ASP A 23 0.26 -10.67 3.32
N ALA A 24 1.10 -10.70 2.28
CA ALA A 24 1.71 -11.93 1.76
C ALA A 24 2.52 -12.70 2.83
N GLU A 25 3.05 -12.00 3.82
CA GLU A 25 3.82 -12.56 4.95
C GLU A 25 2.98 -12.78 6.22
N GLY A 26 1.67 -12.50 6.19
CA GLY A 26 0.76 -12.71 7.33
C GLY A 26 1.08 -11.86 8.56
N ARG A 27 1.67 -10.67 8.37
CA ARG A 27 2.11 -9.79 9.45
C ARG A 27 1.00 -8.87 9.96
N LEU A 28 -0.07 -8.66 9.20
CA LEU A 28 -1.13 -7.72 9.57
C LEU A 28 -2.10 -8.31 10.62
N SER A 29 -2.40 -7.52 11.65
CA SER A 29 -3.46 -7.81 12.61
C SER A 29 -4.84 -7.80 11.94
N SER A 30 -5.87 -8.28 12.65
CA SER A 30 -7.25 -8.27 12.18
C SER A 30 -7.75 -6.88 11.73
N LEU A 31 -7.42 -5.83 12.48
CA LEU A 31 -7.81 -4.45 12.14
C LEU A 31 -7.01 -3.91 10.94
N GLU A 32 -5.72 -4.23 10.89
CA GLU A 32 -4.86 -3.81 9.77
C GLU A 32 -5.25 -4.51 8.47
N ARG A 33 -5.65 -5.79 8.51
CA ARG A 33 -6.19 -6.50 7.34
C ARG A 33 -7.48 -5.87 6.82
N LYS A 34 -8.39 -5.45 7.69
CA LYS A 34 -9.61 -4.72 7.28
C LYS A 34 -9.26 -3.39 6.61
N LEU A 35 -8.31 -2.68 7.17
CA LEU A 35 -7.82 -1.42 6.61
C LEU A 35 -7.15 -1.63 5.24
N ALA A 36 -6.27 -2.63 5.13
CA ALA A 36 -5.60 -2.97 3.88
C ALA A 36 -6.60 -3.41 2.80
N ALA A 37 -7.56 -4.27 3.15
CA ALA A 37 -8.65 -4.68 2.25
C ALA A 37 -9.49 -3.48 1.77
N SER A 38 -9.82 -2.55 2.68
CA SER A 38 -10.55 -1.33 2.30
C SER A 38 -9.76 -0.44 1.34
N VAL A 39 -8.44 -0.39 1.44
CA VAL A 39 -7.58 0.38 0.54
C VAL A 39 -7.46 -0.32 -0.81
N LEU A 40 -7.20 -1.63 -0.81
CA LEU A 40 -7.06 -2.42 -2.04
C LEU A 40 -8.36 -2.52 -2.84
N ALA A 41 -9.52 -2.49 -2.17
CA ALA A 41 -10.81 -2.50 -2.84
C ALA A 41 -11.05 -1.24 -3.69
N ASP A 42 -10.41 -0.12 -3.35
CA ASP A 42 -10.61 1.16 -4.04
C ASP A 42 -9.44 2.11 -3.78
N VAL A 43 -8.37 1.90 -4.53
CA VAL A 43 -7.13 2.67 -4.39
C VAL A 43 -7.30 4.13 -4.81
N GLY A 44 -8.18 4.39 -5.79
CA GLY A 44 -8.53 5.73 -6.25
C GLY A 44 -9.19 6.55 -5.15
N PHE A 45 -10.16 5.98 -4.43
CA PHE A 45 -10.68 6.61 -3.23
C PHE A 45 -9.60 6.78 -2.16
N ALA A 46 -8.80 5.74 -1.90
CA ALA A 46 -7.86 5.77 -0.78
C ALA A 46 -6.77 6.85 -0.90
N THR A 47 -6.34 7.14 -2.14
CA THR A 47 -5.38 8.21 -2.45
C THR A 47 -5.96 9.62 -2.32
N ASN A 48 -7.28 9.77 -2.44
CA ASN A 48 -7.98 11.05 -2.35
C ASN A 48 -8.64 11.29 -0.97
N ALA A 49 -8.93 10.24 -0.22
CA ALA A 49 -9.60 10.33 1.08
C ALA A 49 -8.72 10.97 2.18
N SER A 50 -9.41 11.48 3.19
CA SER A 50 -8.87 11.85 4.50
C SER A 50 -8.69 10.62 5.40
N ILE A 51 -7.86 10.77 6.44
CA ILE A 51 -7.63 9.71 7.42
C ILE A 51 -8.92 9.26 8.13
N THR A 52 -9.84 10.20 8.36
CA THR A 52 -11.14 9.95 9.00
C THR A 52 -12.09 9.16 8.11
N GLU A 53 -12.11 9.45 6.81
CA GLU A 53 -12.95 8.72 5.85
C GLU A 53 -12.47 7.27 5.68
N ILE A 54 -11.15 7.08 5.59
CA ILE A 54 -10.53 5.74 5.55
C ILE A 54 -10.83 4.97 6.82
N ALA A 55 -10.65 5.60 7.98
CA ALA A 55 -10.92 4.98 9.27
C ALA A 55 -12.39 4.53 9.38
N ALA A 56 -13.32 5.39 8.96
CA ALA A 56 -14.75 5.07 8.94
C ALA A 56 -15.06 3.90 8.00
N ARG A 57 -14.53 3.92 6.75
CA ARG A 57 -14.75 2.85 5.76
C ARG A 57 -14.21 1.50 6.24
N ALA A 58 -13.04 1.50 6.88
CA ALA A 58 -12.41 0.30 7.44
C ALA A 58 -12.96 -0.10 8.83
N LYS A 59 -13.86 0.69 9.43
CA LYS A 59 -14.39 0.52 10.79
C LYS A 59 -13.28 0.44 11.85
N VAL A 60 -12.31 1.34 11.76
CA VAL A 60 -11.19 1.49 12.70
C VAL A 60 -11.10 2.94 13.20
N SER A 61 -10.21 3.20 14.16
CA SER A 61 -9.96 4.56 14.65
C SER A 61 -8.87 5.27 13.80
N PRO A 62 -8.89 6.61 13.67
CA PRO A 62 -7.81 7.34 13.00
C PRO A 62 -6.41 7.06 13.57
N PRO A 63 -6.21 6.92 14.90
CA PRO A 63 -4.93 6.47 15.45
C PRO A 63 -4.48 5.09 14.96
N THR A 64 -5.40 4.17 14.70
CA THR A 64 -5.11 2.86 14.09
C THR A 64 -4.51 3.05 12.70
N VAL A 65 -5.09 3.94 11.88
CA VAL A 65 -4.59 4.24 10.53
C VAL A 65 -3.17 4.83 10.60
N THR A 66 -2.92 5.79 11.50
CA THR A 66 -1.58 6.38 11.66
C THR A 66 -0.53 5.35 12.07
N ARG A 67 -0.87 4.45 13.00
CA ARG A 67 0.04 3.36 13.42
C ARG A 67 0.30 2.39 12.27
N PHE A 68 -0.72 2.05 11.50
CA PHE A 68 -0.59 1.21 10.32
C PHE A 68 0.36 1.81 9.27
N CYS A 69 0.20 3.09 8.91
CA CYS A 69 1.10 3.77 7.97
C CYS A 69 2.56 3.71 8.43
N ARG A 70 2.83 3.98 9.72
CA ARG A 70 4.17 3.90 10.30
C ARG A 70 4.75 2.49 10.24
N ARG A 71 3.92 1.48 10.47
CA ARG A 71 4.32 0.07 10.38
C ARG A 71 4.72 -0.32 8.95
N LEU A 72 4.11 0.29 7.94
CA LEU A 72 4.48 0.14 6.53
C LEU A 72 5.71 0.99 6.12
N GLY A 73 6.38 1.62 7.09
CA GLY A 73 7.52 2.51 6.84
C GLY A 73 7.14 3.85 6.22
N CYS A 74 5.88 4.27 6.32
CA CYS A 74 5.46 5.60 5.89
C CYS A 74 5.56 6.59 7.07
N ALA A 75 6.14 7.77 6.83
CA ALA A 75 6.30 8.78 7.87
C ALA A 75 4.96 9.36 8.35
N SER A 76 3.97 9.40 7.46
CA SER A 76 2.64 9.98 7.71
C SER A 76 1.57 9.32 6.84
N PHE A 77 0.31 9.66 7.09
CA PHE A 77 -0.79 9.25 6.20
C PHE A 77 -0.65 9.88 4.80
N SER A 78 -0.21 11.13 4.69
CA SER A 78 0.04 11.76 3.40
C SER A 78 1.15 11.05 2.61
N ASP A 79 2.23 10.67 3.29
CA ASP A 79 3.31 9.87 2.69
C ASP A 79 2.81 8.49 2.22
N PHE A 80 1.97 7.84 3.03
CA PHE A 80 1.29 6.61 2.62
C PHE A 80 0.49 6.79 1.32
N LYS A 81 -0.29 7.87 1.18
CA LYS A 81 -1.04 8.13 -0.07
C LYS A 81 -0.13 8.37 -1.28
N VAL A 82 0.97 9.09 -1.10
CA VAL A 82 1.96 9.33 -2.16
C VAL A 82 2.60 8.01 -2.61
N ARG A 83 3.03 7.17 -1.66
CA ARG A 83 3.60 5.85 -1.97
C ARG A 83 2.58 4.93 -2.64
N LEU A 84 1.34 4.91 -2.15
CA LEU A 84 0.24 4.13 -2.74
C LEU A 84 -0.05 4.54 -4.19
N ALA A 85 -0.11 5.84 -4.47
CA ALA A 85 -0.29 6.36 -5.83
C ALA A 85 0.87 5.95 -6.75
N LYS A 86 2.11 6.03 -6.27
CA LYS A 86 3.31 5.61 -7.02
C LYS A 86 3.30 4.11 -7.32
N SER A 87 3.02 3.26 -6.34
CA SER A 87 2.98 1.80 -6.53
C SER A 87 1.86 1.37 -7.48
N THR A 88 0.71 2.04 -7.45
CA THR A 88 -0.41 1.78 -8.38
C THR A 88 -0.05 2.16 -9.81
N PHE A 89 0.64 3.29 -10.01
CA PHE A 89 1.08 3.73 -11.33
C PHE A 89 2.10 2.78 -11.96
N VAL A 90 2.97 2.17 -11.14
CA VAL A 90 3.88 1.10 -11.59
C VAL A 90 3.10 -0.17 -11.93
N GLY A 91 2.14 -0.58 -11.09
CA GLY A 91 1.27 -1.74 -11.37
C GLY A 91 0.51 -1.61 -12.69
N LEU A 92 -0.08 -0.45 -12.99
CA LEU A 92 -0.81 -0.20 -14.25
C LEU A 92 0.06 -0.32 -15.52
N ARG A 93 1.38 -0.10 -15.41
CA ARG A 93 2.32 -0.30 -16.53
C ARG A 93 2.59 -1.78 -16.83
N TYR A 94 2.39 -2.67 -15.85
CA TYR A 94 2.61 -4.12 -15.99
C TYR A 94 1.30 -4.91 -16.12
N PHE A 95 0.18 -4.41 -15.59
CA PHE A 95 -1.14 -5.06 -15.67
C PHE A 95 -1.90 -4.80 -16.97
N SER A 96 -1.38 -3.97 -17.88
CA SER A 96 -1.88 -3.85 -19.26
C SER A 96 -0.84 -4.35 -20.28
N PRO A 97 -0.75 -5.67 -20.53
CA PRO A 97 -0.09 -6.17 -21.74
C PRO A 97 -0.89 -5.87 -23.03
N ASP A 98 -2.09 -5.27 -22.96
CA ASP A 98 -2.81 -4.79 -24.14
C ASP A 98 -3.19 -3.31 -24.02
N SER A 99 -2.26 -2.46 -24.38
CA SER A 99 -2.61 -1.18 -25.03
C SER A 99 -1.62 -1.00 -26.16
N VAL A 100 -1.85 -1.78 -27.21
CA VAL A 100 -1.15 -1.69 -28.49
C VAL A 100 -1.01 -0.22 -28.89
N THR A 101 0.24 0.14 -29.12
CA THR A 101 0.76 1.25 -29.91
C THR A 101 -0.28 1.89 -30.84
N SER A 102 -0.72 3.11 -30.53
CA SER A 102 -1.19 4.02 -31.59
C SER A 102 0.02 4.80 -32.09
N THR A 103 0.74 4.20 -33.03
CA THR A 103 1.58 4.94 -33.95
C THR A 103 0.63 5.74 -34.85
N ALA A 104 0.36 6.98 -34.47
CA ALA A 104 -0.10 7.98 -35.43
C ALA A 104 1.14 8.50 -36.16
N VAL A 105 1.42 7.91 -37.32
CA VAL A 105 2.15 8.57 -38.40
C VAL A 105 1.12 9.37 -39.19
N GLU A 106 1.30 10.69 -39.23
CA GLU A 106 0.91 11.50 -40.37
C GLU A 106 2.11 12.39 -40.74
#